data_AF-A0A522Z6U5-F1
#
_entry.id   AF-A0A522Z6U5-F1
#
_cell.length_a   1.000
_cell.length_b   1.000
_cell.length_c   1.000
_cell.angle_alpha   90.00
_cell.angle_beta   90.00
_cell.angle_gamma   90.00
#
_symmetry.space_group_name_H-M   'P 1'
#
loop_
_entity.id
_entity.type
_entity.pdbx_description
1 polymer ?
#
loop_
_entity_poly.entity_id
_entity_poly.type
_entity_poly.pdbx_seq_one_letter_code
_entity_poly.pdbx_strand_id
1 'polypeptide(L)'
;MSIVAAVSWYRTATLHSTVVALNPSIARRRSHGVGRSLHDEPSEIPTWYEKHDRRRITEGLVFTIEPFLSLDADYVEELDDGWTLHPPLHQATVQYEHTLVATRRGPLILTLA
;
A
#
# COMPACT_ATOMS: atom_id res chain seq x y z
N MET A 1 7.95 -11.67 -9.32
CA MET A 1 7.63 -10.36 -9.92
C MET A 1 8.49 -9.29 -9.26
N SER A 2 8.85 -8.19 -9.93
CA SER A 2 9.37 -7.01 -9.20
C SER A 2 8.20 -6.27 -8.55
N ILE A 3 8.43 -5.54 -7.45
CA ILE A 3 7.42 -4.66 -6.84
C ILE A 3 6.85 -3.68 -7.89
N VAL A 4 7.70 -3.22 -8.81
CA VAL A 4 7.33 -2.34 -9.93
C VAL A 4 6.19 -2.92 -10.79
N ALA A 5 6.12 -4.24 -10.98
CA ALA A 5 5.05 -4.88 -11.74
C ALA A 5 3.71 -4.94 -10.98
N ALA A 6 3.74 -5.07 -9.65
CA ALA A 6 2.53 -5.04 -8.82
C ALA A 6 1.93 -3.62 -8.79
N VAL A 7 2.78 -2.59 -8.67
CA VAL A 7 2.37 -1.17 -8.71
C VAL A 7 1.94 -0.75 -10.13
N SER A 8 2.57 -1.31 -11.18
CA SER A 8 2.16 -1.03 -12.58
C SER A 8 0.76 -1.56 -12.91
N TRP A 9 0.28 -2.62 -12.25
CA TRP A 9 -1.08 -3.11 -12.44
C TRP A 9 -2.12 -2.09 -11.93
N TYR A 10 -1.80 -1.40 -10.82
CA TYR A 10 -2.62 -0.31 -10.26
C TYR A 10 -2.66 0.97 -11.13
N ARG A 11 -1.60 1.26 -11.91
CA ARG A 11 -1.58 2.43 -12.83
C ARG A 11 -2.66 2.38 -13.91
N THR A 12 -3.14 1.20 -14.27
CA THR A 12 -4.22 1.04 -15.26
C THR A 12 -5.62 1.26 -14.69
N ALA A 13 -5.79 1.29 -13.36
CA ALA A 13 -7.10 1.30 -12.71
C ALA A 13 -7.57 2.69 -12.24
N THR A 14 -6.71 3.72 -12.25
CA THR A 14 -7.05 5.00 -11.61
C THR A 14 -7.10 6.15 -12.60
N LEU A 15 -8.31 6.70 -12.70
CA LEU A 15 -8.75 7.85 -13.50
C LEU A 15 -7.89 9.11 -13.30
N HIS A 16 -7.99 9.99 -14.29
CA HIS A 16 -7.29 11.25 -14.51
C HIS A 16 -7.57 12.37 -13.48
N SER A 17 -7.86 12.03 -12.22
CA SER A 17 -8.19 12.98 -11.14
C SER A 17 -7.40 12.61 -9.90
N THR A 18 -6.47 13.49 -9.51
CA THR A 18 -5.60 13.51 -8.34
C THR A 18 -5.88 12.43 -7.28
N VAL A 19 -5.31 11.24 -7.50
CA VAL A 19 -5.20 10.21 -6.46
C VAL A 19 -3.76 10.20 -6.01
N VAL A 20 -3.49 10.85 -4.88
CA VAL A 20 -2.17 10.87 -4.27
C VAL A 20 -2.09 9.68 -3.31
N ALA A 21 -1.22 8.71 -3.65
CA ALA A 21 -0.69 7.81 -2.64
C ALA A 21 0.11 8.67 -1.66
N LEU A 22 -0.30 8.65 -0.39
CA LEU A 22 0.27 9.54 0.61
C LEU A 22 1.80 9.37 0.73
N ASN A 23 2.51 10.49 0.86
CA ASN A 23 3.97 10.66 0.82
C ASN A 23 4.68 9.93 2.00
N PRO A 24 5.98 9.60 1.86
CA PRO A 24 6.80 8.90 2.85
C PRO A 24 6.80 9.37 4.33
N SER A 25 6.22 10.53 4.68
CA SER A 25 6.00 10.89 6.09
C SER A 25 5.01 9.96 6.80
N ILE A 26 4.20 9.18 6.06
CA ILE A 26 3.32 8.13 6.60
C ILE A 26 4.03 6.78 6.64
N ALA A 27 5.19 6.75 7.32
CA ALA A 27 5.98 5.53 7.45
C ALA A 27 5.29 4.40 8.23
N ARG A 28 4.14 4.67 8.88
CA ARG A 28 3.47 3.72 9.79
C ARG A 28 2.42 2.80 9.15
N ARG A 29 1.89 3.10 7.96
CA ARG A 29 0.80 2.31 7.34
C ARG A 29 1.02 2.13 5.85
N ARG A 30 2.09 1.40 5.54
CA ARG A 30 2.39 0.90 4.20
C ARG A 30 1.98 -0.55 4.15
N SER A 31 1.69 -1.04 2.95
CA SER A 31 1.61 -2.47 2.68
C SER A 31 2.75 -3.23 3.34
N HIS A 32 2.51 -4.43 3.86
CA HIS A 32 3.51 -5.17 4.62
C HIS A 32 3.38 -6.67 4.38
N GLY A 33 4.42 -7.44 4.74
CA GLY A 33 4.31 -8.88 4.86
C GLY A 33 3.32 -9.25 5.94
N VAL A 34 2.54 -10.31 5.75
CA VAL A 34 1.58 -10.79 6.74
C VAL A 34 1.51 -12.30 6.71
N GLY A 35 1.30 -12.95 7.86
CA GLY A 35 1.12 -14.40 7.91
C GLY A 35 1.40 -14.99 9.29
N ARG A 36 2.68 -15.12 9.66
CA ARG A 36 3.06 -15.62 10.99
C ARG A 36 2.86 -14.57 12.08
N SER A 37 2.97 -13.31 11.72
CA SER A 37 2.64 -12.14 12.53
C SER A 37 1.74 -11.18 11.74
N LEU A 38 1.13 -10.23 12.46
CA LEU A 38 0.30 -9.19 11.85
C LEU A 38 1.12 -8.34 10.87
N HIS A 39 2.29 -7.87 11.30
CA HIS A 39 3.31 -7.26 10.44
C HIS A 39 4.52 -8.20 10.40
N ASP A 40 4.85 -8.70 9.22
CA ASP A 40 5.97 -9.60 8.91
C ASP A 40 6.82 -8.97 7.79
N GLU A 41 7.96 -9.58 7.45
CA GLU A 41 8.77 -9.13 6.32
C GLU A 41 8.04 -9.35 4.97
N PRO A 42 8.07 -8.39 4.03
CA PRO A 42 8.71 -7.08 4.12
C PRO A 42 8.01 -6.14 5.10
N SER A 43 8.78 -5.46 5.96
CA SER A 43 8.23 -4.52 6.95
C SER A 43 7.42 -3.37 6.35
N GLU A 44 7.71 -3.00 5.11
CA GLU A 44 6.97 -2.00 4.34
C GLU A 44 7.08 -2.24 2.84
N ILE A 45 6.03 -1.97 2.09
CA ILE A 45 5.97 -2.02 0.63
C ILE A 45 5.31 -0.69 0.22
N PRO A 46 6.05 0.22 -0.45
CA PRO A 46 5.49 1.48 -0.92
C PRO A 46 4.27 1.24 -1.82
N THR A 47 3.21 2.01 -1.57
CA THR A 47 2.01 2.05 -2.41
C THR A 47 2.17 2.99 -3.61
N TRP A 48 3.34 3.62 -3.74
CA TRP A 48 3.76 4.47 -4.86
C TRP A 48 5.00 3.89 -5.57
N TYR A 49 5.36 4.50 -6.70
CA TYR A 49 6.59 4.17 -7.39
C TYR A 49 7.80 4.71 -6.61
N GLU A 50 8.59 3.81 -6.03
CA GLU A 50 9.88 4.13 -5.43
C GLU A 50 11.02 3.74 -6.39
N LYS A 51 11.69 4.73 -6.96
CA LYS A 51 12.73 4.54 -7.99
C LYS A 51 13.92 3.73 -7.48
N HIS A 52 14.15 3.70 -6.18
CA HIS A 52 15.29 3.01 -5.55
C HIS A 52 14.92 1.65 -4.96
N ASP A 53 13.65 1.26 -4.98
CA ASP A 53 13.27 -0.08 -4.53
C ASP A 53 13.76 -1.13 -5.54
N ARG A 54 14.58 -2.05 -5.06
CA ARG A 54 15.17 -3.15 -5.85
C ARG A 54 14.69 -4.53 -5.37
N ARG A 55 13.75 -4.57 -4.43
CA ARG A 55 13.28 -5.82 -3.83
C ARG A 55 12.53 -6.66 -4.84
N ARG A 56 12.68 -7.98 -4.68
CA ARG A 56 12.03 -8.99 -5.51
C ARG A 56 10.97 -9.69 -4.68
N ILE A 57 9.76 -9.75 -5.21
CA ILE A 57 8.67 -10.57 -4.64
C ILE A 57 8.96 -12.02 -5.01
N THR A 58 9.25 -12.84 -3.99
CA THR A 58 9.53 -14.27 -4.09
C THR A 58 8.24 -15.09 -4.06
N GLU A 59 8.28 -16.28 -4.66
CA GLU A 59 7.17 -17.23 -4.57
C GLU A 59 6.89 -17.61 -3.11
N GLY A 60 5.61 -17.68 -2.74
CA GLY A 60 5.14 -17.95 -1.40
C GLY A 60 5.09 -16.74 -0.47
N LEU A 61 5.58 -15.56 -0.89
CA LEU A 61 5.46 -14.36 -0.08
C LEU A 61 3.98 -13.98 0.10
N VAL A 62 3.58 -13.74 1.34
CA VAL A 62 2.23 -13.27 1.71
C VAL A 62 2.34 -11.84 2.19
N PHE A 63 1.58 -10.93 1.57
CA PHE A 63 1.70 -9.50 1.83
C PHE A 63 0.40 -8.76 1.49
N THR A 64 0.23 -7.57 2.07
CA THR A 64 -0.92 -6.70 1.79
C THR A 64 -0.64 -5.79 0.59
N ILE A 65 -1.70 -5.34 -0.07
CA ILE A 65 -1.72 -4.10 -0.84
C ILE A 65 -2.83 -3.23 -0.26
N GLU A 66 -2.47 -2.13 0.39
CA GLU A 66 -3.37 -1.30 1.21
C GLU A 66 -3.30 0.21 0.91
N PRO A 67 -3.50 0.66 -0.34
CA PRO A 67 -3.38 2.07 -0.68
C PRO A 67 -4.43 2.93 0.05
N PHE A 68 -3.96 4.07 0.55
CA PHE A 68 -4.79 5.21 0.90
C PHE A 68 -4.84 6.18 -0.27
N LEU A 69 -6.05 6.64 -0.60
CA LEU A 69 -6.31 7.58 -1.69
C LEU A 69 -7.05 8.80 -1.13
N SER A 70 -6.51 9.99 -1.38
CA SER A 70 -7.09 11.24 -0.89
C SER A 70 -7.31 12.25 -2.03
N LEU A 71 -8.38 13.05 -1.92
CA LEU A 71 -8.71 14.16 -2.80
C LEU A 71 -7.86 15.40 -2.45
N ASP A 72 -6.57 15.38 -2.78
CA ASP A 72 -5.64 16.52 -2.59
C ASP A 72 -4.95 16.61 -1.21
N ALA A 73 -4.74 15.46 -0.54
CA ALA A 73 -3.76 15.37 0.55
C ALA A 73 -2.58 14.48 0.13
N ASP A 74 -1.36 14.95 0.38
CA ASP A 74 -0.13 14.19 0.19
C ASP A 74 0.53 13.79 1.50
N TYR A 75 0.07 14.28 2.66
CA TYR A 75 0.50 13.86 3.98
C TYR A 75 -0.68 13.76 4.95
N VAL A 76 -0.43 13.19 6.13
CA VAL A 76 -1.37 13.17 7.26
C VAL A 76 -0.68 13.64 8.52
N GLU A 77 -1.49 14.00 9.50
CA GLU A 77 -1.08 14.32 10.86
C GLU A 77 -1.68 13.28 11.82
N GLU A 78 -0.91 12.90 12.83
CA GLU A 78 -1.37 12.04 13.93
C GLU A 78 -2.07 12.91 14.99
N LEU A 79 -3.26 12.51 15.41
CA LEU A 79 -3.97 13.17 16.50
C LEU A 79 -3.41 12.75 17.87
N ASP A 80 -3.75 13.52 18.90
CA ASP A 80 -3.27 13.33 20.27
C ASP A 80 -3.73 12.01 20.94
N ASP A 81 -4.58 11.23 20.26
CA ASP A 81 -5.02 9.90 20.72
C ASP A 81 -3.98 8.80 20.47
N GLY A 82 -2.90 9.10 19.73
CA GLY A 82 -1.81 8.18 19.42
C GLY A 82 -2.14 7.12 18.36
N TRP A 83 -3.27 7.25 17.65
CA TRP A 83 -3.73 6.27 16.67
C TRP A 83 -4.26 6.89 15.37
N THR A 84 -5.04 7.96 15.49
CA THR A 84 -5.79 8.50 14.37
C THR A 84 -4.88 9.31 13.46
N LEU A 85 -4.84 8.92 12.19
CA LEU A 85 -4.18 9.68 11.13
C LEU A 85 -5.24 10.42 10.33
N HIS A 86 -5.02 11.71 10.10
CA HIS A 86 -5.98 12.55 9.37
C HIS A 86 -5.28 13.47 8.36
N PRO A 87 -5.87 13.70 7.18
CA PRO A 87 -5.41 14.75 6.29
C PRO A 87 -5.54 16.14 6.93
N PRO A 88 -4.58 17.05 6.68
CA PRO A 88 -4.49 18.35 7.34
C PRO A 88 -5.70 19.27 7.08
N LEU A 89 -6.38 19.12 5.93
CA LEU A 89 -7.56 19.91 5.57
C LEU A 89 -8.84 19.07 5.56
N HIS A 90 -8.85 17.94 6.29
CA HIS A 90 -9.98 17.01 6.35
C HIS A 90 -10.47 16.52 4.99
N GLN A 91 -9.55 16.39 4.02
CA GLN A 91 -9.86 15.87 2.69
C GLN A 91 -10.45 14.46 2.78
N ALA A 92 -11.44 14.19 1.94
CA ALA A 92 -12.02 12.86 1.85
C ALA A 92 -10.92 11.85 1.44
N THR A 93 -10.78 10.83 2.28
CA THR A 93 -9.77 9.78 2.10
C THR A 93 -10.44 8.43 2.19
N VAL A 94 -10.06 7.52 1.29
CA VAL A 94 -10.49 6.13 1.31
C VAL A 94 -9.27 5.22 1.42
N GLN A 95 -9.46 4.08 2.06
CA GLN A 95 -8.48 2.99 2.06
C GLN A 95 -9.16 1.75 1.48
N TYR A 96 -8.39 0.95 0.76
CA TYR A 96 -8.80 -0.38 0.37
C TYR A 96 -7.64 -1.35 0.58
N GLU A 97 -7.92 -2.59 0.98
CA GLU A 97 -6.89 -3.57 1.32
C GLU A 97 -7.20 -4.96 0.78
N HIS A 98 -6.16 -5.61 0.25
CA HIS A 98 -6.18 -7.04 -0.02
C HIS A 98 -4.93 -7.73 0.50
N THR A 99 -5.10 -8.96 0.98
CA THR A 99 -3.99 -9.88 1.25
C THR A 99 -3.75 -10.77 0.03
N LEU A 100 -2.48 -10.87 -0.37
CA LEU A 100 -2.05 -11.59 -1.56
C LEU A 100 -1.03 -12.67 -1.21
N VAL A 101 -1.02 -13.76 -1.99
CA VAL A 101 0.09 -14.71 -2.04
C VAL A 101 0.77 -14.63 -3.40
N ALA A 102 2.07 -14.34 -3.41
CA ALA A 102 2.86 -14.36 -4.63
C ALA A 102 3.08 -15.79 -5.12
N THR A 103 2.70 -16.08 -6.36
CA THR A 103 2.97 -17.37 -7.00
C THR A 103 3.63 -17.20 -8.36
N ARG A 104 4.20 -18.28 -8.91
CA ARG A 104 4.74 -18.28 -10.28
C ARG A 104 3.69 -18.05 -11.37
N ARG A 105 2.40 -18.27 -11.08
CA ARG A 105 1.29 -18.11 -12.03
C ARG A 105 0.58 -16.75 -11.90
N GLY A 106 1.06 -15.87 -11.03
CA GLY A 106 0.40 -14.62 -10.65
C GLY A 106 0.03 -14.59 -9.17
N PRO A 107 -0.43 -13.44 -8.64
CA PRO A 107 -0.86 -13.34 -7.26
C PRO A 107 -2.20 -14.08 -7.05
N LEU A 108 -2.33 -14.77 -5.92
CA LEU A 108 -3.63 -15.22 -5.41
C LEU A 108 -4.17 -14.16 -4.46
N ILE A 109 -5.41 -13.73 -4.67
CA ILE A 109 -6.09 -12.77 -3.78
C ILE A 109 -6.86 -13.55 -2.74
N LEU A 110 -6.45 -13.48 -1.48
CA LEU A 110 -7.05 -14.27 -0.39
C LEU A 110 -8.33 -13.66 0.16
N THR A 111 -8.49 -12.35 -0.03
CA THR A 111 -9.56 -11.54 0.57
C THR A 111 -10.55 -11.03 -0.49
N LEU A 112 -10.69 -11.76 -1.59
CA LEU A 112 -11.72 -11.48 -2.59
C LEU A 112 -13.05 -12.06 -2.07
N ALA A 113 -14.07 -11.21 -1.91
CA ALA A 113 -15.43 -11.59 -1.52
C ALA A 113 -16.37 -11.58 -2.73
#